data_AF-A0AAV2EMJ0-F1
#
_entry.id   AF-A0AAV2EMJ0-F1
#
_cell.length_a   1.000
_cell.length_b   1.000
_cell.length_c   1.000
_cell.angle_alpha   90.00
_cell.angle_beta   90.00
_cell.angle_gamma   90.00
#
_symmetry.space_group_name_H-M   'P 1'
#
loop_
_entity.id
_entity.type
_entity.pdbx_description
1 polymer ?
#
loop_
_entity_poly.entity_id
_entity_poly.type
_entity_poly.pdbx_seq_one_letter_code
_entity_poly.pdbx_strand_id
1 'polypeptide(L)'
;MYKSISARYTSVQRFSEALDLLHSGACLQLEKNQVTCGSELAVMFVETLVKAKVPYDDDNLDRVRTIYKLFPQIPVPQHLGEEDDVHQLAEALAAAKTRVECCSSFLRAAIR
;
A
#
# COMPACT_ATOMS: atom_id res chain seq x y z
N MET A 1 1.34 12.96 -7.95
CA MET A 1 0.35 14.02 -7.67
C MET A 1 -0.46 13.75 -6.39
N TYR A 2 -0.85 12.51 -6.10
CA TYR A 2 -1.60 12.12 -4.89
C TYR A 2 -1.09 12.75 -3.58
N LYS A 3 0.20 12.59 -3.25
CA LYS A 3 0.79 13.07 -1.97
C LYS A 3 0.63 14.57 -1.74
N SER A 4 0.89 15.38 -2.77
CA SER A 4 0.84 16.84 -2.63
C SER A 4 -0.60 17.35 -2.55
N ILE A 5 -1.55 16.71 -3.24
CA ILE A 5 -2.97 17.06 -3.11
C ILE A 5 -3.52 16.62 -1.75
N SER A 6 -3.24 15.39 -1.30
CA SER A 6 -3.72 14.91 0.00
C SER A 6 -3.15 15.73 1.15
N ALA A 7 -1.89 16.16 1.07
CA ALA A 7 -1.29 17.07 2.03
C ALA A 7 -2.03 18.42 2.09
N ARG A 8 -2.43 18.98 0.93
CA ARG A 8 -3.22 20.23 0.87
C ARG A 8 -4.62 20.06 1.47
N TYR A 9 -5.31 18.95 1.21
CA TYR A 9 -6.59 18.68 1.85
C TYR A 9 -6.45 18.54 3.37
N THR A 10 -5.43 17.79 3.81
CA THR A 10 -5.13 17.59 5.23
C THR A 10 -4.79 18.90 5.93
N SER A 11 -4.07 19.84 5.29
CA SER A 11 -3.71 21.12 5.92
C SER A 11 -4.91 22.02 6.19
N VAL A 12 -6.01 21.85 5.43
CA VAL A 12 -7.27 22.57 5.64
C VAL A 12 -8.35 21.68 6.28
N GLN A 13 -7.95 20.59 6.94
CA GLN A 13 -8.82 19.65 7.66
C GLN A 13 -9.93 18.98 6.81
N ARG A 14 -9.76 18.96 5.48
CA ARG A 14 -10.61 18.23 4.54
C ARG A 14 -10.20 16.76 4.50
N PHE A 15 -10.39 16.07 5.63
CA PHE A 15 -9.89 14.70 5.81
C PHE A 15 -10.64 13.70 4.94
N SER A 16 -11.95 13.87 4.71
CA SER A 16 -12.73 12.96 3.85
C SER A 16 -12.14 12.90 2.44
N GLU A 17 -11.89 14.06 1.83
CA GLU A 17 -11.35 14.15 0.48
C GLU A 17 -9.89 13.65 0.40
N ALA A 18 -9.11 13.87 1.47
CA ALA A 18 -7.77 13.30 1.57
C ALA A 18 -7.83 11.76 1.60
N LEU A 19 -8.71 11.19 2.42
CA LEU A 19 -8.91 9.75 2.56
C LEU A 19 -9.38 9.11 1.25
N ASP A 20 -10.34 9.73 0.56
CA ASP A 20 -10.88 9.23 -0.71
C ASP A 20 -9.82 9.23 -1.82
N LEU A 21 -9.04 10.31 -1.88
CA LEU A 21 -7.93 10.42 -2.82
C LEU A 21 -6.83 9.40 -2.52
N LEU A 22 -6.46 9.21 -1.26
CA LEU A 22 -5.41 8.27 -0.85
C LEU A 22 -5.85 6.82 -1.06
N HIS A 23 -7.09 6.48 -0.70
CA HIS A 23 -7.64 5.14 -0.91
C HIS A 23 -7.71 4.78 -2.39
N SER A 24 -8.31 5.65 -3.22
CA SER A 24 -8.40 5.42 -4.67
C SER A 24 -7.02 5.34 -5.32
N GLY A 25 -6.09 6.21 -4.90
CA GLY A 25 -4.70 6.17 -5.36
C GLY A 25 -3.97 4.89 -4.96
N ALA A 26 -4.09 4.44 -3.71
CA ALA A 26 -3.47 3.20 -3.25
C ALA A 26 -4.00 2.00 -4.04
N CYS A 27 -5.32 1.88 -4.20
CA CYS A 27 -5.94 0.79 -4.95
C CYS A 27 -5.46 0.77 -6.41
N LEU A 28 -5.54 1.91 -7.11
CA LEU A 28 -5.11 2.01 -8.50
C LEU A 28 -3.65 1.60 -8.70
N GLN A 29 -2.76 2.04 -7.80
CA GLN A 29 -1.33 1.71 -7.91
C GLN A 29 -1.07 0.23 -7.65
N LEU A 30 -1.72 -0.35 -6.65
CA LEU A 30 -1.60 -1.78 -6.34
C LEU A 30 -2.15 -2.65 -7.49
N GLU A 31 -3.29 -2.30 -8.07
CA GLU A 31 -3.85 -2.96 -9.25
C GLU A 31 -2.91 -2.94 -10.47
N LYS A 32 -2.06 -1.92 -10.58
CA LYS A 32 -1.03 -1.80 -11.63
C LYS A 32 0.33 -2.37 -11.22
N ASN A 33 0.38 -3.16 -10.14
CA ASN A 33 1.62 -3.71 -9.57
C ASN A 33 2.67 -2.66 -9.18
N GLN A 34 2.29 -1.40 -9.01
CA GLN A 34 3.17 -0.34 -8.50
C GLN A 34 3.20 -0.38 -6.98
N VAL A 35 3.76 -1.46 -6.44
CA VAL A 35 3.64 -1.83 -5.01
C VAL A 35 4.21 -0.77 -4.08
N THR A 36 5.38 -0.22 -4.40
CA THR A 36 6.02 0.83 -3.60
C THR A 36 5.14 2.07 -3.51
N CYS A 37 4.64 2.56 -4.65
CA CYS A 37 3.76 3.74 -4.71
C CYS A 37 2.42 3.49 -4.01
N GLY A 38 1.79 2.35 -4.27
CA GLY A 38 0.51 1.98 -3.67
C GLY A 38 0.61 1.83 -2.17
N SER A 39 1.68 1.19 -1.68
CA SER A 39 1.96 1.03 -0.26
C SER A 39 2.21 2.36 0.45
N GLU A 40 2.93 3.29 -0.19
CA GLU A 40 3.18 4.60 0.40
C GLU A 40 1.86 5.37 0.59
N LEU A 41 0.97 5.34 -0.41
CA LEU A 41 -0.36 5.96 -0.31
C LEU A 41 -1.25 5.25 0.72
N ALA A 42 -1.14 3.93 0.83
CA ALA A 42 -1.84 3.14 1.84
C ALA A 42 -1.41 3.50 3.28
N VAL A 43 -0.11 3.70 3.51
CA VAL A 43 0.40 4.17 4.81
C VAL A 43 -0.13 5.58 5.10
N MET A 44 -0.04 6.50 4.14
CA MET A 44 -0.58 7.85 4.29
C MET A 44 -2.09 7.87 4.57
N PHE A 45 -2.86 6.94 3.99
CA PHE A 45 -4.29 6.77 4.27
C PHE A 45 -4.52 6.49 5.75
N VAL A 46 -3.79 5.53 6.32
CA VAL A 46 -3.88 5.18 7.75
C VAL A 46 -3.42 6.33 8.64
N GLU A 47 -2.30 6.98 8.30
CA GLU A 47 -1.83 8.16 9.04
C GLU A 47 -2.87 9.29 9.04
N THR A 48 -3.62 9.44 7.94
CA THR A 48 -4.69 10.42 7.83
C THR A 48 -5.89 10.06 8.70
N LEU A 49 -6.28 8.77 8.78
CA LEU A 49 -7.31 8.29 9.71
C LEU A 49 -6.95 8.63 11.17
N VAL A 50 -5.71 8.33 11.56
CA VAL A 50 -5.19 8.62 12.91
C VAL A 50 -5.18 10.12 13.18
N LYS A 51 -4.67 10.91 12.22
CA LYS A 51 -4.59 12.38 12.35
C LYS A 51 -5.97 13.04 12.47
N ALA A 52 -6.95 12.52 11.73
CA ALA A 52 -8.33 13.00 11.77
C ALA A 52 -9.11 12.49 12.99
N LYS A 53 -8.53 11.57 13.78
CA LYS A 53 -9.18 10.91 14.92
C LYS A 53 -10.50 10.26 14.52
N VAL A 54 -10.53 9.63 13.34
CA VAL A 54 -11.73 8.95 12.84
C VAL A 54 -12.06 7.80 13.79
N PRO A 55 -13.29 7.72 14.31
CA PRO A 55 -13.69 6.58 15.13
C PRO A 55 -13.64 5.29 14.32
N TYR A 56 -13.54 4.16 15.00
CA TYR A 56 -13.71 2.87 14.34
C TYR A 56 -15.13 2.79 13.75
N ASP A 57 -15.21 2.44 12.47
CA ASP A 57 -16.44 2.03 11.80
C ASP A 57 -16.11 0.95 10.75
N ASP A 58 -17.14 0.24 10.31
CA ASP A 58 -16.99 -0.87 9.36
C ASP A 58 -16.58 -0.38 7.96
N ASP A 59 -16.96 0.84 7.57
CA ASP A 59 -16.61 1.42 6.27
C ASP A 59 -15.09 1.65 6.15
N ASN A 60 -14.46 2.22 7.17
CA ASN A 60 -13.02 2.45 7.22
C ASN A 60 -12.26 1.13 7.35
N LEU A 61 -12.80 0.16 8.09
CA LEU A 61 -12.23 -1.18 8.14
C LEU A 61 -12.26 -1.84 6.75
N ASP A 62 -13.37 -1.73 6.02
CA ASP A 62 -13.49 -2.29 4.67
C ASP A 62 -12.58 -1.61 3.66
N ARG A 63 -12.32 -0.31 3.80
CA ARG A 63 -11.29 0.40 3.01
C ARG A 63 -9.90 -0.14 3.27
N VAL A 64 -9.50 -0.35 4.53
CA VAL A 64 -8.22 -0.97 4.89
C VAL A 64 -8.14 -2.39 4.31
N ARG A 65 -9.21 -3.17 4.43
CA ARG A 65 -9.30 -4.53 3.90
C ARG A 65 -9.20 -4.57 2.37
N THR A 66 -9.80 -3.59 1.69
CA THR A 66 -9.74 -3.47 0.22
C THR A 66 -8.30 -3.25 -0.23
N ILE A 67 -7.60 -2.29 0.37
CA ILE A 67 -6.18 -2.04 0.09
C ILE A 67 -5.34 -3.31 0.35
N TYR A 68 -5.55 -3.97 1.49
CA TYR A 68 -4.82 -5.20 1.84
C TYR A 68 -4.97 -6.29 0.77
N LYS A 69 -6.19 -6.52 0.29
CA LYS A 69 -6.48 -7.55 -0.73
C LYS A 69 -5.82 -7.28 -2.08
N LEU A 70 -5.46 -6.03 -2.37
CA LEU A 70 -4.79 -5.63 -3.62
C LEU A 70 -3.27 -5.77 -3.56
N PHE A 71 -2.67 -6.02 -2.39
CA PHE A 71 -1.26 -6.34 -2.34
C PHE A 71 -0.99 -7.65 -3.11
N PRO A 72 -0.02 -7.67 -4.03
CA PRO A 72 0.26 -8.85 -4.83
C PRO A 72 0.71 -10.01 -3.94
N GLN A 73 0.05 -11.14 -4.12
CA GLN A 73 0.42 -12.41 -3.51
C GLN A 73 1.78 -12.86 -4.07
N ILE A 74 2.65 -13.40 -3.22
CA ILE A 74 4.01 -13.82 -3.59
C ILE A 74 3.90 -15.10 -4.44
N PRO A 75 4.25 -15.08 -5.73
CA PRO A 75 4.48 -16.33 -6.45
C PRO A 75 5.84 -16.86 -5.96
N VAL A 76 5.86 -18.07 -5.40
CA VAL A 76 7.11 -18.77 -5.08
C VAL A 76 7.68 -19.30 -6.41
N PRO A 77 8.92 -18.95 -6.79
CA PRO A 77 9.54 -19.52 -7.99
C PRO A 77 9.61 -21.05 -7.89
N GLN A 78 9.06 -21.76 -8.88
CA GLN A 78 8.99 -23.23 -8.89
C GLN A 78 10.15 -23.91 -9.64
N HIS A 79 11.06 -23.16 -10.27
CA HIS A 79 12.16 -23.72 -11.05
C HIS A 79 13.47 -23.00 -10.73
N LEU A 80 14.51 -23.78 -10.43
CA LEU A 80 15.86 -23.34 -10.09
C LEU A 80 16.82 -24.19 -10.94
N GLY A 81 17.15 -23.76 -12.15
CA GLY A 81 17.99 -24.59 -13.02
C GLY A 81 18.62 -23.86 -14.19
N GLU A 82 19.87 -23.40 -13.96
CA GLU A 82 20.91 -22.82 -14.85
C GLU A 82 21.45 -21.44 -14.38
N GLU A 83 22.60 -20.98 -14.89
CA GLU A 83 23.33 -19.80 -14.34
C GLU A 83 22.60 -18.46 -14.58
N ASP A 84 21.83 -18.36 -15.67
CA ASP A 84 20.95 -17.22 -15.96
C ASP A 84 19.76 -17.15 -14.97
N ASP A 85 19.45 -18.27 -14.31
CA ASP A 85 18.46 -18.33 -13.22
C ASP A 85 18.95 -17.66 -11.95
N VAL A 86 20.27 -17.53 -11.71
CA VAL A 86 20.76 -16.93 -10.45
C VAL A 86 20.47 -15.43 -10.42
N HIS A 87 20.66 -14.73 -11.54
CA HIS A 87 20.35 -13.29 -11.62
C HIS A 87 18.84 -13.04 -11.57
N GLN A 88 18.06 -13.78 -12.36
CA GLN A 88 16.60 -13.70 -12.36
C GLN A 88 15.99 -14.06 -11.00
N LEU A 89 16.56 -15.06 -10.31
CA LEU A 89 16.18 -15.42 -8.96
C LEU A 89 16.48 -14.30 -7.97
N ALA A 90 17.66 -13.66 -8.07
CA ALA A 90 18.01 -12.53 -7.23
C ALA A 90 17.04 -11.35 -7.42
N GLU A 91 16.67 -11.02 -8.66
CA GLU A 91 15.66 -10.01 -8.97
C GLU A 91 14.27 -10.38 -8.45
N ALA A 92 13.85 -11.63 -8.66
CA ALA A 92 12.57 -12.13 -8.16
C ALA A 92 12.49 -12.09 -6.63
N LEU A 93 13.60 -12.45 -5.96
CA LEU A 93 13.73 -12.38 -4.51
C LEU A 93 13.71 -10.93 -4.01
N ALA A 94 14.41 -10.01 -4.68
CA ALA A 94 14.39 -8.59 -4.35
C ALA A 94 12.98 -7.98 -4.52
N ALA A 95 12.27 -8.36 -5.58
CA ALA A 95 10.88 -7.96 -5.81
C ALA A 95 9.93 -8.57 -4.76
N ALA A 96 10.12 -9.85 -4.39
CA ALA A 96 9.38 -10.49 -3.30
C ALA A 96 9.62 -9.79 -1.96
N LYS A 97 10.88 -9.48 -1.63
CA LYS A 97 11.25 -8.72 -0.43
C LYS A 97 10.56 -7.36 -0.39
N THR A 98 10.65 -6.59 -1.47
CA THR A 98 9.99 -5.28 -1.58
C THR A 98 8.48 -5.40 -1.33
N ARG A 99 7.81 -6.40 -1.92
CA ARG A 99 6.38 -6.64 -1.72
C ARG A 99 6.02 -6.91 -0.27
N VAL A 100 6.80 -7.77 0.39
CA VAL A 100 6.62 -8.12 1.81
C VAL A 100 6.82 -6.90 2.70
N GLU A 101 7.90 -6.13 2.49
CA GLU A 101 8.22 -4.95 3.28
C GLU A 101 7.14 -3.87 3.14
N CYS A 102 6.65 -3.62 1.93
CA CYS A 102 5.57 -2.68 1.65
C CYS A 102 4.28 -3.08 2.37
N CYS A 103 3.82 -4.33 2.18
CA CYS A 103 2.60 -4.82 2.83
C CYS A 103 2.74 -4.79 4.36
N SER A 104 3.89 -5.19 4.90
CA SER A 104 4.18 -5.17 6.33
C SER A 104 4.15 -3.74 6.90
N SER A 105 4.72 -2.77 6.17
CA SER A 105 4.71 -1.36 6.58
C SER A 105 3.29 -0.83 6.72
N PHE A 106 2.45 -1.10 5.71
CA PHE A 106 1.03 -0.74 5.74
C PHE A 106 0.29 -1.38 6.92
N LEU A 107 0.42 -2.70 7.12
CA LEU A 107 -0.24 -3.39 8.23
C LEU A 107 0.23 -2.89 9.60
N ARG A 108 1.53 -2.60 9.76
CA ARG A 108 2.07 -2.02 11.00
C ARG A 108 1.50 -0.64 11.29
N ALA A 109 1.23 0.16 10.27
CA ALA A 109 0.55 1.45 10.46
C ALA A 109 -0.89 1.24 10.92
N ALA A 110 -1.60 0.26 10.35
CA ALA A 110 -3.04 0.01 10.58
C ALA A 110 -3.38 -0.62 11.93
N ILE A 111 -2.43 -1.29 12.60
CA ILE A 111 -2.65 -2.02 13.87
C ILE A 111 -2.27 -1.18 15.11
N ARG A 112 -1.82 0.07 14.93
CA ARG A 112 -1.51 0.98 16.06
C ARG A 112 -2.75 1.44 16.78
#